data_AF-A0AA89B7C5-F1
#
_entry.id   AF-A0AA89B7C5-F1
#
_cell.length_a   1.000
_cell.length_b   1.000
_cell.length_c   1.000
_cell.angle_alpha   90.00
_cell.angle_beta   90.00
_cell.angle_gamma   90.00
#
_symmetry.space_group_name_H-M   'P 1'
#
loop_
_entity.id
_entity.type
_entity.pdbx_description
1 polymer ?
#
loop_
_entity_poly.entity_id
_entity_poly.type
_entity_poly.pdbx_seq_one_letter_code
_entity_poly.pdbx_strand_id
1 'polypeptide(L)'
;MGRGRVQLKRIENKISRQVTFSKRRPGLLKKAHEISVLCDAEVALIVFSTKGKLFEYSTDSRQRVIDFTKNNQMVMDSSRFGELLMSLGVVLNDCMQWVTFHGGYDFGYLRKLLTCQDLLDTQAGFFDLLNVYFPMVYDIKHLMKFCNSLQGDLNKLARSSWKLRG
;
A
#
# COMPACT_ATOMS: atom_id res chain seq x y z
N MET A 1 5.72 -7.62 30.62
CA MET A 1 4.56 -6.71 30.49
C MET A 1 3.92 -6.91 29.12
N GLY A 2 2.79 -7.63 29.04
CA GLY A 2 2.11 -7.89 27.78
C GLY A 2 1.52 -6.59 27.21
N ARG A 3 1.82 -6.25 25.95
CA ARG A 3 1.21 -5.09 25.28
C ARG A 3 -0.26 -5.36 25.05
N GLY A 4 -1.13 -4.61 25.72
CA GLY A 4 -2.57 -4.62 25.50
C GLY A 4 -2.92 -4.39 24.02
N ARG A 5 -4.03 -4.98 23.59
CA ARG A 5 -4.52 -4.88 22.20
C ARG A 5 -4.78 -3.43 21.86
N VAL A 6 -4.03 -2.87 20.90
CA VAL A 6 -4.21 -1.47 20.48
C VAL A 6 -5.39 -1.38 19.50
N GLN A 7 -6.35 -0.50 19.77
CA GLN A 7 -7.43 -0.20 18.83
C GLN A 7 -6.85 0.35 17.52
N LEU A 8 -7.39 -0.12 16.39
CA LEU A 8 -6.96 0.28 15.05
C LEU A 8 -7.69 1.57 14.65
N LYS A 9 -7.19 2.70 15.18
CA LYS A 9 -7.69 4.05 14.90
C LYS A 9 -6.53 5.04 14.81
N ARG A 10 -6.77 6.22 14.20
CA ARG A 10 -5.78 7.29 14.15
C ARG A 10 -5.41 7.71 15.58
N ILE A 11 -4.11 7.86 15.85
CA ILE A 11 -3.61 8.41 17.12
C ILE A 11 -3.64 9.93 16.98
N GLU A 12 -4.49 10.62 17.72
CA GLU A 12 -4.65 12.08 17.59
C GLU A 12 -3.45 12.88 18.10
N ASN A 13 -2.91 12.49 19.26
CA ASN A 13 -1.73 13.12 19.83
C ASN A 13 -0.52 12.98 18.89
N LYS A 14 0.01 14.12 18.42
CA LYS A 14 1.12 14.18 17.45
C LYS A 14 2.38 13.46 17.95
N ILE A 15 2.71 13.59 19.24
CA ILE A 15 3.89 12.99 19.86
C ILE A 15 3.69 11.47 19.96
N SER A 16 2.57 11.00 20.51
CA SER A 16 2.26 9.57 20.62
C SER A 16 2.22 8.90 19.25
N ARG A 17 1.70 9.59 18.23
CA ARG A 17 1.68 9.11 16.84
C ARG A 17 3.10 8.95 16.29
N GLN A 18 3.96 9.95 16.47
CA GLN A 18 5.36 9.89 16.03
C GLN A 18 6.14 8.78 16.75
N VAL A 19 6.00 8.67 18.06
CA VAL A 19 6.65 7.61 18.87
C VAL A 19 6.17 6.23 18.43
N THR A 20 4.87 6.07 18.19
CA THR A 20 4.30 4.81 17.71
C THR A 20 4.81 4.44 16.32
N PHE A 21 4.88 5.41 15.40
CA PHE A 21 5.48 5.21 14.09
C PHE A 21 6.92 4.71 14.20
N SER A 22 7.77 5.40 14.98
CA SER A 22 9.17 5.01 15.19
C SER A 22 9.30 3.61 15.79
N LYS A 23 8.41 3.22 16.70
CA LYS A 23 8.42 1.87 17.32
C LYS A 23 7.90 0.77 16.40
N ARG A 24 6.94 1.05 15.51
CA ARG A 24 6.31 0.04 14.64
C ARG A 24 7.04 -0.14 13.31
N ARG A 25 7.64 0.92 12.78
CA ARG A 25 8.33 0.90 11.48
C ARG A 25 9.37 -0.22 11.35
N PRO A 26 10.29 -0.46 12.31
CA PRO A 26 11.26 -1.55 12.20
C PRO A 26 10.58 -2.93 12.08
N GLY A 27 9.48 -3.15 12.81
CA GLY A 27 8.72 -4.39 12.74
C GLY A 27 8.01 -4.58 11.39
N LEU A 28 7.59 -3.49 10.73
CA LEU A 28 7.02 -3.54 9.39
C LEU A 28 8.08 -3.90 8.34
N LEU A 29 9.26 -3.25 8.41
CA LEU A 29 10.40 -3.57 7.54
C LEU A 29 10.83 -5.04 7.71
N LYS A 30 10.90 -5.54 8.95
CA LYS A 30 11.22 -6.94 9.24
C LYS A 30 10.22 -7.90 8.58
N LYS A 31 8.92 -7.58 8.63
CA LYS A 31 7.89 -8.42 7.99
C LYS A 31 8.01 -8.44 6.47
N ALA A 32 8.28 -7.30 5.84
CA ALA A 32 8.51 -7.24 4.40
C ALA A 32 9.71 -8.12 4.00
N HIS A 33 10.78 -8.06 4.79
CA HIS A 33 11.95 -8.93 4.62
C HIS A 33 11.64 -10.41 4.83
N GLU A 34 10.93 -10.76 5.89
CA GLU A 34 10.51 -12.14 6.15
C GLU A 34 9.66 -12.69 5.00
N ILE A 35 8.71 -11.92 4.45
CA ILE A 35 7.90 -12.32 3.29
C ILE A 35 8.78 -12.59 2.08
N SER A 36 9.72 -11.69 1.78
CA SER A 36 10.63 -11.90 0.66
C SER A 36 11.40 -13.21 0.77
N VAL A 37 12.04 -13.46 1.92
CA VAL A 37 12.89 -14.63 2.11
C VAL A 37 12.06 -15.92 2.16
N LEU A 38 10.91 -15.90 2.85
CA LEU A 38 10.09 -17.10 3.05
C LEU A 38 9.29 -17.50 1.81
N CYS A 39 8.93 -16.54 0.96
CA CYS A 39 8.08 -16.76 -0.21
C CYS A 39 8.82 -16.64 -1.54
N ASP A 40 10.13 -16.35 -1.53
CA ASP A 40 10.90 -16.00 -2.73
C ASP A 40 10.22 -14.90 -3.55
N ALA A 41 9.72 -13.89 -2.84
CA ALA A 41 8.92 -12.81 -3.41
C ALA A 41 9.75 -11.53 -3.55
N GLU A 42 9.59 -10.86 -4.68
CA GLU A 42 10.03 -9.48 -4.85
C GLU A 42 9.10 -8.54 -4.06
N VAL A 43 9.67 -7.80 -3.11
CA VAL A 43 8.90 -6.98 -2.18
C VAL A 43 9.52 -5.59 -2.09
N ALA A 44 8.70 -4.58 -2.34
CA ALA A 44 9.03 -3.20 -2.02
C ALA A 44 8.10 -2.65 -0.96
N LEU A 45 8.64 -1.90 0.01
CA LEU A 45 7.90 -1.20 1.04
C LEU A 45 8.35 0.26 1.06
N ILE A 46 7.39 1.19 1.00
CA ILE A 46 7.62 2.63 0.98
C ILE A 46 6.80 3.25 2.11
N VAL A 47 7.45 4.01 2.98
CA VAL A 47 6.79 4.63 4.14
C VAL A 47 7.22 6.08 4.28
N PHE A 48 6.27 7.00 4.16
CA PHE A 48 6.48 8.41 4.46
C PHE A 48 6.04 8.75 5.87
N SER A 49 6.90 9.42 6.63
CA SER A 49 6.48 10.06 7.89
C SER A 49 5.67 11.32 7.61
N THR A 50 4.94 11.82 8.61
CA THR A 50 4.23 13.11 8.52
C THR A 50 5.15 14.32 8.32
N LYS A 51 6.48 14.14 8.38
CA LYS A 51 7.48 15.16 8.07
C LYS A 51 8.08 14.97 6.67
N GLY A 52 7.51 14.11 5.84
CA GLY A 52 8.01 13.81 4.49
C GLY A 52 9.22 12.88 4.44
N LYS A 53 9.80 12.48 5.59
CA LYS A 53 10.94 11.55 5.60
C LYS A 53 10.52 10.17 5.08
N LEU A 54 11.23 9.70 4.06
CA LEU A 54 11.10 8.39 3.44
C LEU A 54 11.82 7.30 4.24
N PHE A 55 11.19 6.14 4.33
CA PHE A 55 11.76 4.89 4.83
C PHE A 55 11.33 3.77 3.91
N GLU A 56 12.28 2.96 3.46
CA GLU A 56 12.02 1.94 2.45
C GLU A 56 12.69 0.60 2.73
N TYR A 57 12.21 -0.42 2.04
CA TYR A 57 12.82 -1.75 1.93
C TYR A 57 12.57 -2.29 0.51
N SER A 58 13.59 -2.93 -0.07
CA SER A 58 13.53 -3.63 -1.37
C SER A 58 14.35 -4.91 -1.30
N THR A 59 13.91 -5.95 -2.00
CA THR A 59 14.54 -7.28 -2.04
C THR A 59 15.72 -7.35 -2.98
N ASP A 60 15.71 -6.53 -4.04
CA ASP A 60 16.83 -6.37 -4.95
C ASP A 60 17.41 -4.95 -4.86
N SER A 61 18.73 -4.88 -4.74
CA SER A 61 19.51 -3.64 -4.82
C SER A 61 20.12 -3.43 -6.21
N ARG A 62 20.01 -4.43 -7.10
CA ARG A 62 20.64 -4.44 -8.43
C ARG A 62 19.65 -4.37 -9.59
N GLN A 63 18.35 -4.54 -9.37
CA GLN A 63 17.31 -4.15 -10.33
C GLN A 63 16.41 -3.07 -9.74
N ARG A 64 16.69 -1.85 -10.21
CA ARG A 64 15.83 -0.71 -10.64
C ARG A 64 14.32 -0.65 -10.33
N VAL A 65 13.69 -1.56 -9.61
CA VAL A 65 12.25 -1.49 -9.36
C VAL A 65 11.93 -0.22 -8.61
N ILE A 66 12.76 0.19 -7.62
CA ILE A 66 12.60 1.50 -6.98
C ILE A 66 13.89 2.10 -6.37
N ASP A 67 14.61 2.91 -7.14
CA ASP A 67 15.83 3.60 -6.67
C ASP A 67 15.50 4.98 -6.06
N PHE A 68 14.95 4.96 -4.86
CA PHE A 68 14.62 6.17 -4.09
C PHE A 68 15.82 6.89 -3.49
N THR A 69 16.94 6.19 -3.35
CA THR A 69 18.10 6.62 -2.57
C THR A 69 18.81 7.85 -3.16
N LYS A 70 18.64 8.11 -4.47
CA LYS A 70 19.17 9.31 -5.12
C LYS A 70 18.49 10.62 -4.70
N ASN A 71 17.33 10.58 -4.03
CA ASN A 71 16.55 11.77 -3.67
C ASN A 71 16.55 12.06 -2.15
N ASN A 72 17.66 11.79 -1.47
CA ASN A 72 17.82 11.85 0.00
C ASN A 72 17.63 13.24 0.67
N GLN A 73 17.12 14.24 -0.06
CA GLN A 73 16.83 15.59 0.44
C GLN A 73 15.44 16.13 0.08
N MET A 74 14.58 15.36 -0.59
CA MET A 74 13.34 15.94 -1.12
C MET A 74 12.15 15.74 -0.19
N VAL A 75 11.61 16.86 0.31
CA VAL A 75 10.22 16.92 0.76
C VAL A 75 9.37 16.46 -0.42
N MET A 76 8.77 15.27 -0.31
CA MET A 76 7.98 14.69 -1.39
C MET A 76 6.57 15.28 -1.33
N ASP A 77 6.24 16.13 -2.29
CA ASP A 77 4.87 16.55 -2.55
C ASP A 77 4.08 15.46 -3.29
N SER A 78 2.76 15.63 -3.35
CA SER A 78 1.84 14.70 -4.03
C SER A 78 2.18 14.46 -5.50
N SER A 79 2.65 15.49 -6.20
CA SER A 79 3.03 15.42 -7.62
C SER A 79 4.25 14.53 -7.82
N ARG A 80 5.29 14.69 -6.99
CA ARG A 80 6.51 13.88 -7.05
C ARG A 80 6.28 12.41 -6.71
N PHE A 81 5.33 12.13 -5.83
CA PHE A 81 4.92 10.75 -5.57
C PHE A 81 4.21 10.12 -6.78
N GLY A 82 3.38 10.88 -7.50
CA GLY A 82 2.76 10.43 -8.76
C GLY A 82 3.78 10.17 -9.86
N GLU A 83 4.70 11.12 -10.10
CA GLU A 83 5.80 10.98 -11.06
C GLU A 83 6.65 9.74 -10.78
N LEU A 84 6.94 9.52 -9.50
CA LEU A 84 7.63 8.34 -9.07
C LEU A 84 6.84 7.09 -9.44
N LEU A 85 5.59 6.93 -9.00
CA LEU A 85 4.77 5.75 -9.33
C LEU A 85 4.75 5.43 -10.84
N MET A 86 4.67 6.45 -11.70
CA MET A 86 4.79 6.30 -13.15
C MET A 86 6.16 5.74 -13.57
N SER A 87 7.25 6.33 -13.06
CA SER A 87 8.63 5.95 -13.38
C SER A 87 9.00 4.52 -12.94
N LEU A 88 8.35 4.02 -11.87
CA LEU A 88 8.63 2.69 -11.33
C LEU A 88 7.96 1.55 -12.11
N GLY A 89 7.11 1.87 -13.10
CA GLY A 89 6.39 0.86 -13.87
C GLY A 89 5.42 0.03 -13.01
N VAL A 90 5.00 0.54 -11.84
CA VAL A 90 3.97 -0.10 -11.01
C VAL A 90 2.55 0.25 -11.46
N VAL A 91 2.42 1.29 -12.29
CA VAL A 91 1.20 1.68 -13.01
C VAL A 91 1.43 1.53 -14.50
N LEU A 92 0.35 1.40 -15.29
CA LEU A 92 0.42 1.16 -16.73
C LEU A 92 1.17 -0.14 -17.09
N ASN A 93 1.10 -1.16 -16.23
CA ASN A 93 1.83 -2.42 -16.38
C ASN A 93 0.94 -3.63 -16.08
N ASP A 94 0.67 -4.44 -17.11
CA ASP A 94 -0.21 -5.62 -17.04
C ASP A 94 0.37 -6.77 -16.20
N CYS A 95 1.69 -6.79 -16.01
CA CYS A 95 2.34 -7.76 -15.13
C CYS A 95 2.18 -7.41 -13.64
N MET A 96 1.79 -6.17 -13.32
CA MET A 96 1.65 -5.71 -11.94
C MET A 96 0.24 -5.97 -11.42
N GLN A 97 0.14 -6.82 -10.39
CA GLN A 97 -1.12 -7.15 -9.74
C GLN A 97 -1.33 -6.29 -8.49
N TRP A 98 -2.34 -5.42 -8.54
CA TRP A 98 -2.74 -4.60 -7.41
C TRP A 98 -3.77 -5.33 -6.57
N VAL A 99 -3.51 -5.44 -5.26
CA VAL A 99 -4.47 -6.06 -4.32
C VAL A 99 -4.92 -5.01 -3.32
N THR A 100 -6.24 -4.86 -3.17
CA THR A 100 -6.84 -3.87 -2.27
C THR A 100 -7.94 -4.47 -1.42
N PHE A 101 -8.45 -3.69 -0.47
CA PHE A 101 -9.63 -4.05 0.29
C PHE A 101 -10.55 -2.83 0.37
N HIS A 102 -11.65 -2.84 -0.39
CA HIS A 102 -12.53 -1.68 -0.54
C HIS A 102 -11.80 -0.45 -1.13
N GLY A 103 -10.92 -0.70 -2.12
CA GLY A 103 -9.92 0.24 -2.62
C GLY A 103 -10.42 1.29 -3.60
N GLY A 104 -11.72 1.39 -3.86
CA GLY A 104 -12.27 2.34 -4.85
C GLY A 104 -11.85 3.80 -4.59
N TYR A 105 -11.89 4.23 -3.33
CA TYR A 105 -11.42 5.57 -2.95
C TYR A 105 -9.90 5.71 -3.04
N ASP A 106 -9.16 4.65 -2.71
CA ASP A 106 -7.69 4.65 -2.74
C ASP A 106 -7.18 4.85 -4.18
N PHE A 107 -7.75 4.14 -5.14
CA PHE A 107 -7.42 4.32 -6.56
C PHE A 107 -7.92 5.64 -7.12
N GLY A 108 -9.04 6.18 -6.62
CA GLY A 108 -9.46 7.54 -6.93
C GLY A 108 -8.40 8.57 -6.55
N TYR A 109 -7.81 8.41 -5.37
CA TYR A 109 -6.74 9.27 -4.90
C TYR A 109 -5.44 9.06 -5.69
N LEU A 110 -5.04 7.80 -5.92
CA LEU A 110 -3.85 7.49 -6.73
C LEU A 110 -3.98 8.03 -8.14
N ARG A 111 -5.13 7.85 -8.79
CA ARG A 111 -5.38 8.43 -10.12
C ARG A 111 -5.26 9.94 -10.09
N LYS A 112 -5.83 10.62 -9.08
CA LYS A 112 -5.69 12.08 -8.93
C LYS A 112 -4.23 12.50 -8.75
N LEU A 113 -3.43 11.72 -8.01
CA LEU A 113 -2.00 11.96 -7.84
C LEU A 113 -1.21 11.76 -9.14
N LEU A 114 -1.58 10.76 -9.93
CA LEU A 114 -0.92 10.38 -11.18
C LEU A 114 -1.21 11.36 -12.31
N THR A 115 -2.44 11.85 -12.43
CA THR A 115 -2.85 12.72 -13.53
C THR A 115 -2.85 14.20 -13.16
N CYS A 116 -2.77 14.53 -11.87
CA CYS A 116 -2.97 15.89 -11.34
C CYS A 116 -4.29 16.54 -11.82
N GLN A 117 -5.29 15.71 -12.19
CA GLN A 117 -6.60 16.15 -12.68
C GLN A 117 -7.70 15.80 -11.67
N ASP A 118 -8.78 16.58 -11.69
CA ASP A 118 -9.96 16.27 -10.89
C ASP A 118 -10.64 14.98 -11.32
N LEU A 119 -11.32 14.35 -10.36
CA LEU A 119 -12.02 13.09 -10.57
C LEU A 119 -13.09 13.27 -11.65
N LEU A 120 -13.26 12.26 -12.50
CA LEU A 120 -14.30 12.29 -13.53
C LEU A 120 -15.69 12.24 -12.88
N ASP A 121 -16.63 12.99 -13.47
CA ASP A 121 -18.00 13.11 -12.95
C ASP A 121 -18.85 11.86 -13.23
N THR A 122 -18.31 10.90 -13.99
CA THR A 122 -19.00 9.65 -14.33
C THR A 122 -18.25 8.43 -13.79
N GLN A 123 -19.02 7.51 -13.20
CA GLN A 123 -18.47 6.25 -12.69
C GLN A 123 -17.84 5.39 -13.79
N ALA A 124 -18.46 5.33 -14.98
CA ALA A 124 -17.92 4.57 -16.11
C ALA A 124 -16.56 5.13 -16.56
N GLY A 125 -16.46 6.44 -16.80
CA GLY A 125 -15.20 7.07 -17.19
C GLY A 125 -14.12 6.93 -16.13
N PHE A 126 -14.49 6.93 -14.85
CA PHE A 126 -13.55 6.63 -13.77
C PHE A 126 -12.94 5.22 -13.90
N PHE A 127 -13.76 4.19 -14.13
CA PHE A 127 -13.27 2.82 -14.25
C PHE A 127 -12.49 2.58 -15.54
N ASP A 128 -12.90 3.18 -16.66
CA ASP A 128 -12.16 3.08 -17.93
C ASP A 128 -10.74 3.62 -17.77
N LEU A 129 -10.59 4.79 -17.16
CA LEU A 129 -9.27 5.38 -16.91
C LEU A 129 -8.48 4.59 -15.86
N LEU A 130 -9.15 4.09 -14.83
CA LEU A 130 -8.53 3.29 -13.79
C LEU A 130 -7.95 1.99 -14.36
N ASN A 131 -8.64 1.34 -15.30
CA ASN A 131 -8.15 0.14 -15.98
C ASN A 131 -6.93 0.41 -16.88
N VAL A 132 -6.76 1.63 -17.38
CA VAL A 132 -5.54 2.01 -18.11
C VAL A 132 -4.35 2.04 -17.14
N TYR A 133 -4.47 2.75 -16.02
CA TYR A 133 -3.36 2.90 -15.06
C TYR A 133 -3.14 1.66 -14.17
N PHE A 134 -4.19 0.90 -13.91
CA PHE A 134 -4.19 -0.27 -13.02
C PHE A 134 -4.92 -1.43 -13.70
N PRO A 135 -4.28 -2.07 -14.69
CA PRO A 135 -4.93 -3.07 -15.53
C PRO A 135 -5.33 -4.35 -14.78
N MET A 136 -4.63 -4.69 -13.70
CA MET A 136 -4.89 -5.87 -12.88
C MET A 136 -5.13 -5.50 -11.42
N VAL A 137 -6.41 -5.31 -11.06
CA VAL A 137 -6.83 -4.96 -9.68
C VAL A 137 -7.71 -6.06 -9.07
N TYR A 138 -7.32 -6.53 -7.90
CA TYR A 138 -8.05 -7.48 -7.08
C TYR A 138 -8.51 -6.81 -5.79
N ASP A 139 -9.80 -6.44 -5.72
CA ASP A 139 -10.39 -5.97 -4.47
C ASP A 139 -10.87 -7.16 -3.65
N ILE A 140 -10.17 -7.44 -2.55
CA ILE A 140 -10.48 -8.53 -1.61
C ILE A 140 -11.91 -8.41 -1.11
N LYS A 141 -12.42 -7.20 -0.80
CA LYS A 141 -13.79 -7.03 -0.30
C LYS A 141 -14.81 -7.44 -1.37
N HIS A 142 -14.52 -7.16 -2.65
CA HIS A 142 -15.34 -7.60 -3.75
C HIS A 142 -15.24 -9.13 -3.94
N LEU A 143 -14.03 -9.70 -3.96
CA LEU A 143 -13.80 -11.14 -4.10
C LEU A 143 -14.48 -11.96 -2.99
N MET A 144 -14.50 -11.45 -1.76
CA MET A 144 -15.20 -12.07 -0.63
C MET A 144 -16.69 -12.29 -0.89
N LYS A 145 -17.36 -11.47 -1.73
CA LYS A 145 -18.78 -11.67 -2.07
C LYS A 145 -19.02 -13.01 -2.77
N PHE A 146 -17.99 -13.56 -3.41
CA PHE A 146 -18.03 -14.85 -4.09
C PHE A 146 -17.52 -16.01 -3.21
N CYS A 147 -17.05 -15.71 -1.99
CA CYS A 147 -16.63 -16.71 -1.01
C CYS A 147 -17.62 -16.74 0.16
N ASN A 148 -18.55 -17.69 0.14
CA ASN A 148 -19.59 -17.85 1.17
C ASN A 148 -19.04 -17.95 2.62
N SER A 149 -17.80 -18.38 2.79
CA SER A 149 -17.11 -18.54 4.08
C SER A 149 -16.41 -17.29 4.60
N LEU A 150 -16.22 -16.26 3.77
CA LEU A 150 -15.41 -15.08 4.11
C LEU A 150 -16.31 -13.84 4.22
N GLN A 151 -16.54 -13.40 5.46
CA GLN A 151 -17.36 -12.21 5.75
C GLN A 151 -16.73 -11.29 6.79
N GLY A 152 -17.03 -10.00 6.65
CA GLY A 152 -16.63 -8.94 7.59
C GLY A 152 -15.43 -8.13 7.11
N ASP A 153 -14.68 -7.60 8.08
CA ASP A 153 -13.60 -6.65 7.83
C ASP A 153 -12.25 -7.36 7.75
N LEU A 154 -11.21 -6.65 7.27
CA LEU A 154 -9.86 -7.20 7.12
C LEU A 154 -9.33 -7.87 8.41
N ASN A 155 -9.66 -7.31 9.58
CA ASN A 155 -9.31 -7.90 10.88
C ASN A 155 -9.98 -9.24 11.17
N LYS A 156 -11.20 -9.47 10.67
CA LYS A 156 -11.93 -10.73 10.82
C LYS A 156 -11.39 -11.76 9.82
N LEU A 157 -11.14 -11.31 8.58
CA LEU A 157 -10.48 -12.06 7.52
C LEU A 157 -9.12 -12.64 7.96
N ALA A 158 -8.26 -11.78 8.51
CA ALA A 158 -6.95 -12.18 9.00
C ALA A 158 -7.02 -13.25 10.12
N ARG A 159 -8.08 -13.23 10.93
CA ARG A 159 -8.28 -14.23 12.00
C ARG A 159 -8.87 -15.53 11.46
N SER A 160 -9.75 -15.48 10.47
CA SER A 160 -10.34 -16.68 9.86
C SER A 160 -9.32 -17.47 9.04
N SER A 161 -8.44 -16.79 8.31
CA SER A 161 -7.38 -17.43 7.52
C SER A 161 -6.34 -18.14 8.40
N TRP A 162 -6.11 -17.64 9.62
CA TRP A 162 -5.22 -18.30 10.59
C TRP A 162 -5.83 -19.59 11.15
N LYS A 163 -7.15 -19.67 11.30
CA LYS A 163 -7.84 -20.88 11.80
C LYS A 163 -7.86 -22.04 10.79
N LEU A 164 -7.66 -21.78 9.51
CA LEU A 164 -7.63 -22.81 8.45
C LEU A 164 -6.23 -23.44 8.28
N ARG A 165 -5.20 -22.91 8.96
CA ARG A 165 -3.82 -23.42 8.95
C ARG A 165 -3.42 -24.13 10.25
N GLY A 166 -4.38 -24.45 11.12
CA GLY A 166 -4.19 -25.19 12.37
C GLY A 166 -4.92 -26.52 12.33
#